data_AF-A0A1F5WY65-F1
#
_entry.id   AF-A0A1F5WY65-F1
#
_cell.length_a   1.000
_cell.length_b   1.000
_cell.length_c   1.000
_cell.angle_alpha   90.00
_cell.angle_beta   90.00
_cell.angle_gamma   90.00
#
_symmetry.space_group_name_H-M   'P 1'
#
loop_
_entity.id
_entity.type
_entity.pdbx_description
1 polymer ?
#
loop_
_entity_poly.entity_id
_entity_poly.type
_entity_poly.pdbx_seq_one_letter_code
_entity_poly.pdbx_strand_id
1 'polypeptide(L)'
;MKLKNKILYYLLSPLLFGFAFAVRAFTLAQPIPGIGTESGISSADTFCQYVNGIMPYIFGLAAVIAVVQLVVGGMQYSLSEGLTSKEDAKDRIWAAIWGLLLALLSWLILNTINTNLVACGALNIPNLP
;
A
#
# COMPACT_ATOMS: atom_id res chain seq x y z
N MET A 1 -2.17 36.48 5.45
CA MET A 1 -1.43 35.24 5.11
C MET A 1 -2.31 34.02 4.78
N LYS A 2 -3.63 34.16 4.55
CA LYS A 2 -4.55 33.01 4.31
C LYS A 2 -4.67 32.55 2.84
N LEU A 3 -4.04 33.25 1.89
CA LEU A 3 -4.17 32.97 0.46
C LEU A 3 -3.20 31.89 -0.04
N LYS A 4 -1.97 31.83 0.53
CA LYS A 4 -0.91 30.89 0.12
C LYS A 4 -1.26 29.42 0.39
N ASN A 5 -1.96 29.13 1.50
CA ASN A 5 -2.37 27.75 1.85
C ASN A 5 -3.53 27.24 0.99
N LYS A 6 -4.42 28.13 0.51
CA LYS A 6 -5.51 27.73 -0.40
C LYS A 6 -4.98 27.40 -1.80
N ILE A 7 -4.03 28.19 -2.30
CA ILE A 7 -3.36 27.93 -3.59
C ILE A 7 -2.60 26.60 -3.58
N LEU A 8 -1.93 26.27 -2.48
CA LEU A 8 -1.25 24.99 -2.31
C LEU A 8 -2.22 23.79 -2.38
N TYR A 9 -3.43 23.92 -1.82
CA TYR A 9 -4.47 22.88 -1.90
C TYR A 9 -5.02 22.69 -3.32
N TYR A 10 -5.21 23.78 -4.07
CA TYR A 10 -5.65 23.71 -5.48
C TYR A 10 -4.59 23.12 -6.41
N LEU A 11 -3.29 23.28 -6.09
CA LEU A 11 -2.19 22.63 -6.84
C LEU A 11 -2.03 21.14 -6.48
N LEU A 12 -2.38 20.74 -5.26
CA LEU A 12 -2.27 19.36 -4.80
C LEU A 12 -3.50 18.49 -5.18
N SER A 13 -4.67 19.09 -5.39
CA SER A 13 -5.89 18.36 -5.77
C SER A 13 -5.80 17.60 -7.11
N PRO A 14 -5.17 18.11 -8.19
CA PRO A 14 -5.01 17.31 -9.41
C PRO A 14 -4.06 16.12 -9.21
N LEU A 15 -3.13 16.19 -8.24
CA LEU A 15 -2.24 15.07 -7.91
C LEU A 15 -3.02 13.91 -7.27
N LEU A 16 -3.93 14.22 -6.35
CA LEU A 16 -4.83 13.24 -5.71
C LEU A 16 -5.92 12.73 -6.67
N PHE A 17 -6.45 13.58 -7.54
CA PHE A 17 -7.49 13.20 -8.52
C PHE A 17 -6.92 12.39 -9.68
N GLY A 18 -5.71 12.73 -10.16
CA GLY A 18 -4.98 11.96 -11.17
C GLY A 18 -4.55 10.57 -10.68
N PHE A 19 -4.18 10.46 -9.40
CA PHE A 19 -3.89 9.17 -8.76
C PHE A 19 -5.12 8.24 -8.75
N ALA A 20 -6.32 8.79 -8.51
CA ALA A 20 -7.56 8.01 -8.55
C ALA A 20 -7.95 7.55 -9.98
N PHE A 21 -7.64 8.34 -11.02
CA PHE A 21 -7.93 7.95 -12.41
C PHE A 21 -7.01 6.84 -12.92
N ALA A 22 -5.72 6.85 -12.54
CA ALA A 22 -4.78 5.79 -12.90
C ALA A 22 -5.17 4.41 -12.33
N VAL A 23 -5.86 4.36 -11.18
CA VAL A 23 -6.34 3.11 -10.58
C VAL A 23 -7.51 2.49 -11.38
N ARG A 24 -8.31 3.27 -12.12
CA ARG A 24 -9.52 2.75 -12.79
C ARG A 24 -9.24 2.03 -14.11
N ALA A 25 -8.04 2.15 -14.67
CA ALA A 25 -7.67 1.53 -15.96
C ALA A 25 -6.89 0.21 -15.82
N PHE A 26 -7.07 -0.52 -14.72
CA PHE A 26 -6.41 -1.81 -14.51
C PHE A 26 -7.13 -2.94 -15.28
N THR A 27 -6.95 -2.99 -16.60
CA THR A 27 -7.18 -4.21 -17.39
C THR A 27 -5.91 -5.03 -17.39
N LEU A 28 -5.98 -6.30 -16.96
CA LEU A 28 -4.85 -7.22 -16.87
C LEU A 28 -4.28 -7.55 -18.26
N ALA A 29 -3.35 -6.74 -18.75
CA ALA A 29 -2.65 -7.00 -20.01
C ALA A 29 -1.47 -7.98 -19.84
N GLN A 30 -1.11 -8.34 -18.60
CA GLN A 30 -0.03 -9.28 -18.31
C GLN A 30 -0.49 -10.18 -17.15
N PRO A 31 -0.73 -11.47 -17.38
CA PRO A 31 -1.00 -12.40 -16.29
C PRO A 31 0.23 -12.45 -15.39
N ILE A 32 0.01 -12.34 -14.08
CA ILE A 32 1.08 -12.41 -13.08
C ILE A 32 1.66 -13.84 -13.15
N PRO A 33 2.98 -14.01 -13.34
CA PRO A 33 3.60 -15.33 -13.33
C PRO A 33 3.32 -16.03 -11.99
N GLY A 34 2.71 -17.22 -12.03
CA GLY A 34 2.40 -18.03 -10.84
C GLY A 34 0.93 -18.08 -10.42
N ILE A 35 0.02 -17.41 -11.12
CA ILE A 35 -1.43 -17.60 -10.99
C ILE A 35 -1.98 -18.24 -12.27
N GLY A 36 -2.58 -19.41 -12.12
CA GLY A 36 -2.88 -20.35 -13.21
C GLY A 36 -3.75 -19.74 -14.31
N THR A 37 -3.24 -19.87 -15.54
CA THR A 37 -4.01 -19.95 -16.77
C THR A 37 -4.71 -21.31 -16.82
N GLU A 38 -5.73 -21.58 -15.99
CA GLU A 38 -6.55 -22.77 -16.18
C GLU A 38 -8.04 -22.45 -16.10
N SER A 39 -8.67 -22.76 -17.23
CA SER A 39 -10.09 -22.82 -17.50
C SER A 39 -10.88 -23.33 -16.29
N GLY A 40 -11.83 -22.51 -15.83
CA GLY A 40 -12.84 -22.93 -14.85
C GLY A 40 -12.48 -22.62 -13.41
N ILE A 41 -12.55 -21.34 -13.03
CA ILE A 41 -12.50 -20.94 -11.63
C ILE A 41 -13.67 -19.98 -11.37
N SER A 42 -14.59 -20.44 -10.53
CA SER A 42 -15.72 -19.68 -9.99
C SER A 42 -15.23 -18.36 -9.42
N SER A 43 -15.95 -17.27 -9.71
CA SER A 43 -15.56 -15.87 -9.47
C SER A 43 -15.11 -15.51 -8.04
N ALA A 44 -15.29 -16.39 -7.06
CA ALA A 44 -14.81 -16.24 -5.69
C ALA A 44 -13.32 -16.65 -5.51
N ASP A 45 -12.83 -17.67 -6.21
CA ASP A 45 -11.46 -18.16 -6.05
C ASP A 45 -10.42 -17.27 -6.76
N THR A 46 -10.80 -16.66 -7.88
CA THR A 46 -9.91 -15.77 -8.66
C THR A 46 -9.58 -14.49 -7.90
N PHE A 47 -10.53 -13.95 -7.13
CA PHE A 47 -10.30 -12.76 -6.32
C PHE A 47 -9.30 -13.02 -5.20
N CYS A 48 -9.45 -14.17 -4.52
CA CYS A 48 -8.53 -14.61 -3.47
C CYS A 48 -7.10 -14.79 -3.99
N GLN A 49 -6.92 -15.51 -5.10
CA GLN A 49 -5.61 -15.71 -5.70
C GLN A 49 -4.97 -14.39 -6.15
N TYR A 50 -5.80 -13.45 -6.66
CA TYR A 50 -5.33 -12.14 -7.08
C TYR A 50 -4.89 -11.26 -5.90
N VAL A 51 -5.69 -11.22 -4.82
CA VAL A 51 -5.36 -10.47 -3.60
C VAL A 51 -4.10 -11.03 -2.93
N ASN A 52 -3.97 -12.35 -2.88
CA ASN A 52 -2.77 -12.99 -2.32
C ASN A 52 -1.52 -12.77 -3.17
N GLY A 53 -1.68 -12.73 -4.50
CA GLY A 53 -0.61 -12.41 -5.42
C GLY A 53 -0.13 -10.96 -5.29
N ILE A 54 -1.03 -9.99 -5.14
CA ILE A 54 -0.69 -8.55 -5.13
C ILE A 54 -0.17 -8.04 -3.79
N MET A 55 -0.61 -8.63 -2.67
CA MET A 55 -0.20 -8.26 -1.31
C MET A 55 1.33 -8.11 -1.15
N PRO A 56 2.17 -9.13 -1.46
CA PRO A 56 3.61 -9.02 -1.27
C PRO A 56 4.25 -7.91 -2.12
N TYR A 57 3.73 -7.59 -3.31
CA TYR A 57 4.23 -6.48 -4.12
C TYR A 57 3.92 -5.12 -3.49
N ILE A 58 2.71 -4.94 -2.92
CA ILE A 58 2.33 -3.71 -2.24
C ILE A 58 3.20 -3.50 -1.00
N PHE A 59 3.41 -4.55 -0.21
CA PHE A 59 4.29 -4.49 0.97
C PHE A 59 5.74 -4.21 0.61
N GLY A 60 6.26 -4.85 -0.44
CA GLY A 60 7.60 -4.58 -0.96
C GLY A 60 7.79 -3.14 -1.39
N LEU A 61 6.83 -2.58 -2.15
CA LEU A 61 6.88 -1.18 -2.59
C LEU A 61 6.78 -0.21 -1.41
N ALA A 62 5.87 -0.47 -0.46
CA ALA A 62 5.71 0.35 0.74
C ALA A 62 6.98 0.38 1.60
N ALA A 63 7.64 -0.77 1.78
CA ALA A 63 8.88 -0.88 2.53
C ALA A 63 10.01 -0.05 1.88
N VAL A 64 10.17 -0.14 0.56
CA VAL A 64 11.20 0.65 -0.16
C VAL A 64 10.97 2.14 0.02
N ILE A 65 9.73 2.61 -0.15
CA ILE A 65 9.39 4.03 0.00
C ILE A 65 9.63 4.50 1.44
N ALA A 66 9.25 3.68 2.43
CA ALA A 66 9.47 4.00 3.84
C ALA A 66 10.97 4.16 4.16
N VAL A 67 11.82 3.26 3.66
CA VAL A 67 13.28 3.34 3.86
C VAL A 67 13.85 4.61 3.23
N VAL A 68 13.43 4.97 2.01
CA VAL A 68 13.88 6.20 1.34
C VAL A 68 13.51 7.43 2.18
N GLN A 69 12.27 7.51 2.68
CA GLN A 69 11.84 8.63 3.52
C GLN A 69 12.60 8.68 4.85
N LEU A 70 12.93 7.53 5.44
CA LEU A 70 13.73 7.45 6.65
C LEU A 70 15.15 7.97 6.43
N VAL A 71 15.80 7.60 5.32
CA VAL A 71 17.13 8.09 4.96
C VAL A 71 17.12 9.60 4.71
N VAL A 72 16.16 10.11 3.94
CA VAL A 72 16.04 11.55 3.66
C VAL A 72 15.74 12.34 4.94
N GLY A 73 14.81 11.87 5.77
CA GLY A 73 14.48 12.49 7.05
C GLY A 73 15.64 12.43 8.05
N GLY A 74 16.38 11.31 8.09
CA GLY A 74 17.58 11.14 8.90
C GLY A 74 18.70 12.11 8.50
N MET A 75 19.00 12.21 7.20
CA MET A 75 19.97 13.19 6.70
C MET A 75 19.54 14.62 7.01
N GLN A 76 18.25 14.94 6.84
CA GLN A 76 17.72 16.27 7.14
C GLN A 76 17.82 16.60 8.64
N TYR A 77 17.64 15.63 9.53
CA TYR A 77 17.76 15.81 10.97
C TYR A 77 19.22 16.06 11.40
N SER A 78 20.17 15.29 10.83
CA SER A 78 21.59 15.39 11.17
C SER A 78 22.26 16.65 10.61
N LEU A 79 21.86 17.10 9.42
CA LEU A 79 22.45 18.25 8.73
C LEU A 79 21.77 19.58 9.03
N SER A 80 20.64 19.56 9.75
CA SER A 80 19.91 20.78 10.09
C SER A 80 20.50 21.48 11.31
N GLU A 81 20.91 22.73 11.13
CA GLU A 81 21.28 23.62 12.25
C GLU A 81 20.06 24.38 12.81
N GLY A 82 18.98 24.49 12.04
CA GLY A 82 17.74 25.16 12.44
C GLY A 82 16.81 24.30 13.31
N LEU A 83 16.22 24.90 14.35
CA LEU A 83 15.20 24.25 15.20
C LEU A 83 13.99 23.77 14.38
N THR A 84 13.51 24.59 13.45
CA THR A 84 12.34 24.28 12.60
C THR A 84 12.63 23.14 11.63
N SER A 85 13.82 23.09 11.03
CA SER A 85 14.17 22.03 10.08
C SER A 85 14.46 20.70 10.78
N LYS A 86 14.83 20.72 12.07
CA LYS A 86 14.85 19.53 12.92
C LYS A 86 13.45 19.01 13.25
N GLU A 87 12.48 19.89 13.45
CA GLU A 87 11.09 19.52 13.72
C GLU A 87 10.46 18.87 12.48
N ASP A 88 10.60 19.50 11.31
CA ASP A 88 10.12 18.96 10.03
C ASP A 88 10.74 17.59 9.69
N ALA A 89 12.03 17.40 10.02
CA ALA A 89 12.72 16.13 9.83
C ALA A 89 12.16 15.02 10.73
N LYS A 90 11.86 15.34 11.99
CA LYS A 90 11.23 14.39 12.93
C LYS A 90 9.84 14.01 12.48
N ASP A 91 9.05 14.97 12.00
CA ASP A 91 7.72 14.72 11.48
C ASP A 91 7.75 13.79 10.26
N ARG A 92 8.71 13.96 9.35
CA ARG A 92 8.91 13.03 8.23
C ARG A 92 9.26 11.62 8.68
N ILE A 93 10.16 11.48 9.65
CA ILE A 93 10.55 10.18 10.20
C ILE A 93 9.33 9.50 10.84
N TRP A 94 8.57 10.23 11.65
CA TRP A 94 7.35 9.72 12.27
C TRP A 94 6.30 9.33 11.24
N ALA A 95 6.09 10.14 10.19
CA ALA A 95 5.16 9.81 9.11
C ALA A 95 5.56 8.52 8.37
N ALA A 96 6.85 8.31 8.10
CA ALA A 96 7.36 7.08 7.49
C ALA A 96 7.16 5.86 8.40
N ILE A 97 7.44 6.00 9.70
CA ILE A 97 7.24 4.95 10.69
C ILE A 97 5.76 4.59 10.81
N TRP A 98 4.87 5.58 10.93
CA TRP A 98 3.44 5.36 11.02
C TRP A 98 2.87 4.72 9.74
N GLY A 99 3.37 5.10 8.56
CA GLY A 99 2.97 4.49 7.29
C GLY A 99 3.36 3.01 7.21
N LEU A 100 4.60 2.67 7.58
CA LEU A 100 5.06 1.28 7.59
C LEU A 100 4.34 0.46 8.67
N LEU A 101 4.16 1.02 9.86
CA LEU A 101 3.47 0.38 10.96
C LEU A 101 2.01 0.12 10.60
N LEU A 102 1.31 1.07 9.98
CA LEU A 102 -0.08 0.89 9.54
C LEU A 102 -0.20 -0.22 8.51
N ALA A 103 0.74 -0.30 7.55
CA ALA A 103 0.76 -1.40 6.59
C ALA A 103 0.91 -2.76 7.30
N LEU A 104 1.91 -2.89 8.19
CA LEU A 104 2.17 -4.13 8.93
C LEU A 104 1.00 -4.51 9.84
N LEU A 105 0.43 -3.54 10.55
CA LEU A 105 -0.73 -3.74 11.42
C LEU A 105 -1.97 -4.15 10.61
N SER A 106 -2.17 -3.59 9.41
CA SER A 106 -3.27 -4.00 8.53
C SER A 106 -3.18 -5.49 8.21
N TRP A 107 -2.00 -5.96 7.80
CA TRP A 107 -1.78 -7.39 7.54
C TRP A 107 -1.89 -8.24 8.81
N LEU A 108 -1.32 -7.77 9.92
CA LEU A 108 -1.36 -8.49 11.19
C LEU A 108 -2.79 -8.64 11.70
N ILE A 109 -3.63 -7.61 11.62
CA ILE A 109 -5.03 -7.67 12.02
C ILE A 109 -5.80 -8.65 11.14
N LEU A 110 -5.62 -8.59 9.82
CA LEU A 110 -6.24 -9.54 8.88
C LEU A 110 -5.85 -10.99 9.21
N ASN A 111 -4.57 -11.24 9.45
CA ASN A 111 -4.06 -12.56 9.82
C ASN A 111 -4.50 -13.02 11.22
N THR A 112 -4.67 -12.09 12.17
CA THR A 112 -5.08 -12.40 13.55
C THR A 112 -6.57 -12.72 13.65
N ILE A 113 -7.42 -12.04 12.87
CA ILE A 113 -8.88 -12.27 12.88
C ILE A 113 -9.25 -13.53 12.11
N ASN A 114 -8.69 -13.74 10.91
CA ASN A 114 -8.89 -14.98 10.15
C ASN A 114 -7.87 -15.13 9.02
N THR A 115 -6.95 -16.08 9.14
CA THR A 115 -5.99 -16.41 8.07
C THR A 115 -6.69 -16.86 6.78
N ASN A 116 -7.96 -17.29 6.79
CA ASN A 116 -8.71 -17.64 5.58
C ASN A 116 -9.02 -16.45 4.67
N LEU A 117 -8.97 -15.21 5.14
CA LEU A 117 -9.09 -14.04 4.26
C LEU A 117 -7.79 -13.78 3.47
N VAL A 118 -6.68 -14.34 3.95
CA VAL A 118 -5.33 -14.25 3.37
C VAL A 118 -4.89 -15.57 2.73
N ALA A 119 -5.54 -16.69 3.01
CA ALA A 119 -5.18 -17.99 2.45
C ALA A 119 -6.32 -18.61 1.61
N CYS A 120 -7.54 -18.02 1.63
CA CYS A 120 -8.79 -18.60 1.10
C CYS A 120 -8.78 -20.11 1.21
N GLY A 121 -8.89 -20.61 2.45
CA GLY A 121 -8.99 -22.03 2.72
C GLY A 121 -10.11 -22.60 1.88
N ALA A 122 -9.73 -23.52 0.98
CA ALA A 122 -10.63 -24.26 0.13
C ALA A 122 -11.86 -24.69 0.93
N LEU A 123 -13.02 -24.09 0.61
CA LEU A 123 -14.28 -24.75 0.86
C LEU A 123 -14.34 -25.93 -0.10
N ASN A 124 -13.61 -26.99 0.23
CA ASN A 124 -13.83 -28.33 -0.28
C ASN A 124 -15.20 -28.75 0.23
N ILE A 125 -16.25 -28.29 -0.47
CA ILE A 125 -17.55 -28.91 -0.41
C ILE A 125 -17.30 -30.30 -1.00
N PRO A 126 -17.31 -31.36 -0.18
CA PRO A 126 -17.19 -32.70 -0.72
C PRO A 126 -18.34 -32.82 -1.72
N ASN A 127 -17.98 -33.15 -2.96
CA ASN A 127 -18.81 -33.89 -3.88
C ASN A 127 -19.91 -34.67 -3.15
N LEU A 128 -21.10 -34.06 -3.07
CA LEU A 128 -22.31 -34.84 -2.88
C LEU A 128 -22.55 -35.60 -4.19
N PRO A 129 -23.04 -36.86 -4.11
CA PRO A 129 -23.37 -37.66 -5.28
C PRO A 129 -24.34 -36.95 -6.23
#